data_AF-A0A537I6U7-F1
#
_entry.id   AF-A0A537I6U7-F1
#
_cell.length_a   1.000
_cell.length_b   1.000
_cell.length_c   1.000
_cell.angle_alpha   90.00
_cell.angle_beta   90.00
_cell.angle_gamma   90.00
#
_symmetry.space_group_name_H-M   'P 1'
#
loop_
_entity.id
_entity.type
_entity.pdbx_description
1 polymer ?
#
loop_
_entity_poly.entity_id
_entity_poly.type
_entity_poly.pdbx_seq_one_letter_code
_entity_poly.pdbx_strand_id
1 'polypeptide(L)'
;MKVYASNPSSDVSNGLIARGVEVFIGSRVRDHFLVADSKSYILSRPHALKVGERTGELHENEPEEAAKIRDKFDKLLADAKPVKKIDWKQDSLWKALRRPIDWKVDTHASRLDEEFA
;
A
#
# COMPACT_ATOMS: atom_id res chain seq x y z
N MET A 1 -6.08 -10.69 3.72
CA MET A 1 -5.15 -9.74 4.37
C MET A 1 -5.84 -8.40 4.43
N LYS A 2 -5.80 -7.73 5.58
CA LYS A 2 -6.42 -6.41 5.78
C LYS A 2 -5.33 -5.37 6.01
N VAL A 3 -5.45 -4.21 5.38
CA VAL A 3 -4.50 -3.09 5.51
C VAL A 3 -5.27 -1.85 5.91
N TYR A 4 -4.78 -1.16 6.93
CA TYR A 4 -5.31 0.12 7.37
C TYR A 4 -4.27 1.22 7.11
N ALA A 5 -4.70 2.35 6.55
CA ALA A 5 -3.84 3.51 6.37
C ALA A 5 -4.63 4.81 6.52
N SER A 6 -3.98 5.89 6.95
CA SER A 6 -4.65 7.18 7.09
C SER A 6 -4.66 8.02 5.82
N ASN A 7 -3.54 8.00 5.08
CA ASN A 7 -3.41 8.72 3.82
C ASN A 7 -2.52 7.93 2.84
N PRO A 8 -2.95 6.74 2.39
CA PRO A 8 -2.19 5.97 1.41
C PRO A 8 -2.21 6.67 0.05
N SER A 9 -1.15 6.53 -0.74
CA SER A 9 -1.22 6.96 -2.14
C SER A 9 -2.22 6.09 -2.93
N SER A 10 -2.79 6.67 -3.97
CA SER A 10 -3.75 5.97 -4.84
C SER A 10 -3.09 4.76 -5.52
N ASP A 11 -1.82 4.88 -5.92
CA ASP A 11 -1.07 3.79 -6.56
C ASP A 11 -0.87 2.60 -5.61
N VAL A 12 -0.55 2.86 -4.34
CA VAL A 12 -0.41 1.81 -3.31
C VAL A 12 -1.77 1.16 -3.05
N SER A 13 -2.82 1.96 -2.88
CA SER A 13 -4.17 1.46 -2.63
C SER A 13 -4.69 0.61 -3.78
N ASN A 14 -4.57 1.10 -5.02
CA ASN A 14 -4.95 0.40 -6.24
C ASN A 14 -4.16 -0.91 -6.39
N GLY A 15 -2.84 -0.86 -6.19
CA GLY A 15 -1.99 -2.04 -6.28
C GLY A 15 -2.30 -3.11 -5.22
N LEU A 16 -2.74 -2.72 -4.02
CA LEU A 16 -3.19 -3.65 -2.98
C LEU A 16 -4.55 -4.27 -3.32
N ILE A 17 -5.52 -3.45 -3.74
CA ILE A 17 -6.86 -3.91 -4.14
C ILE A 17 -6.78 -4.87 -5.32
N ALA A 18 -5.94 -4.57 -6.32
CA ALA A 18 -5.71 -5.44 -7.48
C ALA A 18 -5.18 -6.83 -7.11
N ARG A 19 -4.50 -6.95 -5.96
CA ARG A 19 -3.99 -8.22 -5.41
C ARG A 19 -5.00 -8.91 -4.47
N GLY A 20 -6.23 -8.39 -4.36
CA GLY A 20 -7.26 -8.93 -3.47
C GLY A 20 -7.08 -8.57 -1.99
N VAL A 21 -6.28 -7.54 -1.68
CA VAL A 21 -6.09 -7.07 -0.31
C VAL A 21 -7.22 -6.11 0.06
N GLU A 22 -7.80 -6.30 1.25
CA GLU A 22 -8.83 -5.40 1.77
C GLU A 22 -8.18 -4.15 2.37
N VAL A 23 -8.45 -3.00 1.77
CA VAL A 23 -7.86 -1.72 2.19
C VAL A 23 -8.90 -0.86 2.91
N PHE A 24 -8.51 -0.33 4.06
CA PHE A 24 -9.33 0.52 4.91
C PHE A 24 -8.62 1.86 5.15
N ILE A 25 -9.36 2.96 4.96
CA ILE A 25 -8.84 4.31 5.15
C ILE A 25 -9.53 4.95 6.35
N GLY A 26 -8.75 5.41 7.32
CA GLY A 26 -9.26 5.98 8.57
C GLY A 26 -8.41 7.13 9.12
N SER A 27 -8.58 7.43 10.40
CA SER A 27 -7.84 8.47 11.11
C SER A 27 -6.36 8.11 11.30
N ARG A 28 -5.52 9.13 11.53
CA ARG A 28 -4.08 8.95 11.75
C ARG A 28 -3.82 8.23 13.08
N VAL A 29 -3.16 7.08 13.00
CA VAL A 29 -2.66 6.33 14.17
C VAL A 29 -1.19 6.70 14.40
N ARG A 30 -0.78 6.79 15.67
CA ARG A 30 0.61 7.09 16.03
C ARG A 30 1.51 5.88 15.85
N ASP A 31 1.05 4.72 16.29
CA ASP A 31 1.79 3.47 16.24
C ASP A 31 1.49 2.71 14.94
N HIS A 32 2.50 2.03 14.42
CA HIS A 32 2.35 1.14 13.28
C HIS A 32 2.49 -0.28 13.79
N PHE A 33 1.62 -1.17 13.35
CA PHE A 33 1.67 -2.56 13.78
C PHE A 33 1.42 -3.50 12.61
N LEU A 34 2.04 -4.67 12.69
CA LEU A 34 1.82 -5.81 11.81
C LEU A 34 1.50 -7.00 12.68
N VAL A 35 0.42 -7.72 12.39
CA VAL A 35 0.10 -8.99 13.06
C VAL A 35 0.23 -10.11 12.03
N ALA A 36 1.02 -11.14 12.36
CA ALA A 36 1.29 -12.29 11.53
C ALA A 36 0.88 -13.58 12.25
N ASP A 37 0.24 -14.50 11.52
CA ASP A 37 -0.17 -15.83 11.98
C ASP A 37 -0.96 -15.87 13.31
N SER A 38 -1.58 -14.76 13.71
CA SER A 38 -2.26 -14.60 15.01
C SER A 38 -1.40 -14.90 16.25
N LYS A 39 -0.08 -14.98 16.10
CA LYS A 39 0.86 -15.34 17.16
C LYS A 39 2.11 -14.46 17.21
N SER A 40 2.38 -13.70 16.15
CA SER A 40 3.53 -12.81 16.08
C SER A 40 3.06 -11.43 15.70
N TYR A 41 3.74 -10.41 16.21
CA TYR A 41 3.42 -9.04 15.85
C TYR A 41 4.68 -8.16 15.87
N ILE A 42 4.64 -7.09 15.10
CA ILE A 42 5.67 -6.05 15.07
C ILE A 42 5.01 -4.76 15.52
N LEU A 43 5.62 -4.06 16.47
CA LEU A 43 5.26 -2.69 16.85
C LEU A 43 6.37 -1.76 16.39
N SER A 44 6.06 -0.89 15.42
CA SER A 44 6.99 0.16 14.99
C SER A 44 6.54 1.51 15.57
N ARG A 45 7.44 2.13 16.33
CA ARG A 45 7.21 3.44 16.94
C ARG A 45 7.29 4.54 15.89
N PRO A 46 6.52 5.64 16.03
CA PRO A 46 6.64 6.79 15.15
C PRO A 46 8.04 7.41 15.22
N HIS A 47 8.62 7.65 14.04
CA HIS A 47 10.02 8.06 13.89
C HIS A 47 10.22 9.58 13.98
N ALA A 48 11.39 10.01 14.45
CA ALA A 48 11.91 11.35 14.19
C ALA A 48 12.43 11.41 12.74
N LEU A 49 12.31 12.54 12.05
CA LEU A 49 12.62 12.72 10.61
C LEU A 49 14.10 12.52 10.19
N LYS A 50 14.86 11.58 10.76
CA LYS A 50 16.19 11.17 10.28
C LYS A 50 16.04 9.98 9.32
N VAL A 51 16.59 10.13 8.12
CA VAL A 51 16.32 9.33 6.92
C VAL A 51 16.54 7.81 7.14
N GLY A 52 15.56 7.00 6.73
CA GLY A 52 15.74 5.60 6.32
C GLY A 52 15.59 4.50 7.38
N GLU A 53 15.90 4.77 8.65
CA GLU A 53 15.86 3.73 9.68
C GLU A 53 14.51 3.69 10.42
N ARG A 54 13.90 2.50 10.52
CA ARG A 54 12.74 2.27 11.38
C ARG A 54 13.15 1.33 12.50
N THR A 55 12.99 1.79 13.73
CA THR A 55 13.09 0.93 14.91
C THR A 55 11.71 0.39 15.27
N GLY A 56 11.68 -0.87 15.66
CA GLY A 56 10.47 -1.56 16.07
C GLY A 56 10.81 -2.74 16.96
N GLU A 57 9.80 -3.21 17.66
CA GLU A 57 9.89 -4.40 18.51
C GLU A 57 9.24 -5.55 17.75
N LEU A 58 10.01 -6.63 17.59
CA LEU A 58 9.53 -7.90 17.03
C LEU A 58 9.18 -8.82 18.19
N HIS A 59 7.95 -9.31 18.19
CA HIS A 59 7.44 -10.23 19.19
C HIS A 59 7.00 -11.51 18.48
N GLU A 60 7.62 -12.64 18.83
CA GLU A 60 7.41 -13.94 18.17
C GLU A 60 6.75 -14.94 19.13
N ASN A 61 5.75 -15.67 18.64
CA ASN A 61 5.03 -16.71 19.38
C ASN A 61 4.40 -16.23 20.70
N GLU A 62 3.85 -15.01 20.72
CA GLU A 62 3.06 -14.43 21.81
C GLU A 62 1.56 -14.34 21.41
N PRO A 63 0.80 -15.46 21.44
CA PRO A 63 -0.57 -15.49 20.95
C PRO A 63 -1.54 -14.60 21.74
N GLU A 64 -1.36 -14.48 23.06
CA GLU A 64 -2.23 -13.65 23.90
C GLU A 64 -2.06 -12.15 23.61
N GLU A 65 -0.82 -11.68 23.48
CA GLU A 65 -0.53 -10.29 23.14
C GLU A 65 -0.89 -9.99 21.68
N ALA A 66 -0.61 -10.92 20.76
CA ALA A 66 -1.02 -10.79 19.36
C ALA A 66 -2.55 -10.65 19.23
N ALA A 67 -3.33 -11.38 20.06
CA ALA A 67 -4.78 -11.23 20.10
C ALA A 67 -5.21 -9.82 20.53
N LYS A 68 -4.55 -9.23 21.55
CA LYS A 68 -4.85 -7.86 21.98
C LYS A 68 -4.57 -6.83 20.88
N ILE A 69 -3.48 -6.99 20.14
CA ILE A 69 -3.16 -6.11 19.00
C ILE A 69 -4.15 -6.30 17.86
N ARG A 70 -4.55 -7.54 17.57
CA ARG A 70 -5.60 -7.83 16.58
C ARG A 70 -6.92 -7.16 16.95
N ASP A 71 -7.35 -7.26 18.21
CA ASP A 71 -8.61 -6.67 18.64
C ASP A 71 -8.57 -5.13 18.57
N LYS A 72 -7.40 -4.51 18.84
CA LYS A 72 -7.18 -3.08 18.58
C LYS A 72 -7.30 -2.75 17.09
N PHE A 73 -6.74 -3.59 16.23
CA PHE A 73 -6.85 -3.41 14.78
C PHE A 73 -8.29 -3.53 14.29
N ASP A 74 -9.04 -4.55 14.73
CA ASP A 74 -10.44 -4.73 14.34
C ASP A 74 -11.32 -3.55 14.79
N LYS A 75 -11.04 -2.96 15.96
CA LYS A 75 -11.68 -1.70 16.40
C LYS A 75 -11.38 -0.54 15.45
N LEU A 76 -10.14 -0.39 14.99
CA LEU A 76 -9.78 0.64 14.01
C LEU A 76 -10.50 0.44 12.67
N LEU A 77 -10.69 -0.82 12.27
CA LEU A 77 -11.42 -1.14 11.04
C LEU A 77 -12.90 -0.78 11.12
N ALA A 78 -13.52 -0.88 12.30
CA ALA A 78 -14.94 -0.58 12.49
C ALA A 78 -15.28 0.88 12.15
N ASP A 79 -14.38 1.81 12.47
CA ASP A 79 -14.55 3.24 12.19
C ASP A 79 -13.99 3.66 10.82
N ALA A 80 -13.33 2.73 10.10
CA ALA A 80 -12.64 3.02 8.85
C ALA A 80 -13.56 2.89 7.63
N LYS A 81 -13.23 3.64 6.58
CA LYS A 81 -13.90 3.53 5.29
C LYS A 81 -13.26 2.43 4.45
N PRO A 82 -13.97 1.35 4.07
CA PRO A 82 -13.43 0.33 3.18
C PRO A 82 -13.31 0.86 1.74
N VAL A 83 -12.18 0.58 1.09
CA VAL A 83 -11.93 0.90 -0.30
C VAL A 83 -12.22 -0.33 -1.15
N LYS A 84 -13.39 -0.35 -1.80
CA LYS A 84 -13.90 -1.53 -2.52
C LYS A 84 -13.51 -1.58 -4.00
N LYS A 85 -13.08 -0.47 -4.58
CA LYS A 85 -12.84 -0.34 -6.02
C LYS A 85 -11.56 0.42 -6.28
N ILE A 86 -10.85 -0.02 -7.30
CA ILE A 86 -9.69 0.66 -7.88
C ILE A 86 -10.18 1.99 -8.46
N ASP A 87 -9.54 3.10 -8.07
CA ASP A 87 -9.77 4.39 -8.70
C ASP A 87 -8.79 4.59 -9.85
N TRP A 88 -9.18 4.10 -11.03
CA TRP A 88 -8.42 4.25 -12.26
C TRP A 88 -8.16 5.71 -12.63
N LYS A 89 -9.02 6.65 -12.23
CA LYS A 89 -8.80 8.07 -12.55
C LYS A 89 -7.61 8.66 -11.80
N GLN A 90 -7.28 8.10 -10.65
CA GLN A 90 -6.18 8.56 -9.82
C GLN A 90 -4.86 7.84 -10.11
N ASP A 91 -4.93 6.67 -10.76
CA ASP A 91 -3.78 5.86 -11.15
C ASP A 91 -2.81 6.63 -12.05
N SER A 92 -1.53 6.65 -11.65
CA SER A 92 -0.49 7.40 -12.35
C SER A 92 -0.20 6.85 -13.75
N LEU A 93 -0.22 5.52 -13.92
CA LEU A 93 -0.03 4.89 -15.22
C LEU A 93 -1.21 5.18 -16.15
N TRP A 94 -2.44 5.08 -15.65
CA TRP A 94 -3.63 5.42 -16.44
C TRP A 94 -3.62 6.88 -16.93
N LYS A 95 -3.17 7.81 -16.07
CA LYS A 95 -2.98 9.22 -16.47
C LYS A 95 -1.92 9.36 -17.57
N ALA A 96 -0.80 8.65 -17.44
CA ALA A 96 0.27 8.65 -18.44
C ALA A 96 -0.21 8.07 -19.79
N LEU A 97 -1.02 7.02 -19.78
CA LEU A 97 -1.58 6.43 -21.00
C LEU A 97 -2.56 7.38 -21.73
N ARG A 98 -3.30 8.21 -20.99
CA ARG A 98 -4.24 9.19 -21.58
C ARG A 98 -3.55 10.41 -22.18
N ARG A 99 -2.35 10.74 -21.70
CA ARG A 99 -1.50 11.82 -22.22
C ARG A 99 -0.08 11.26 -22.33
N PRO A 100 0.17 10.38 -23.31
CA PRO A 100 1.49 9.81 -23.48
C PRO A 100 2.48 10.95 -23.72
N ILE A 101 3.63 10.84 -23.08
CA ILE A 101 4.73 11.78 -23.33
C ILE A 101 5.13 11.59 -24.79
N ASP A 102 4.96 12.64 -25.59
CA ASP A 102 5.49 12.66 -26.95
C ASP A 102 7.00 12.89 -26.85
N TRP A 103 7.76 11.80 -27.02
CA TRP A 103 9.21 11.83 -27.04
C TRP A 103 9.76 12.44 -28.33
N LYS A 104 8.90 12.85 -29.27
CA LYS A 104 9.25 13.38 -30.61
C LYS A 104 10.13 12.43 -31.42
N VAL A 105 10.11 11.15 -31.07
CA VAL A 105 10.77 10.09 -31.82
C VAL A 105 9.81 9.66 -32.93
N ASP A 106 10.30 9.58 -34.16
CA ASP A 106 9.52 9.05 -35.29
C ASP A 106 9.23 7.56 -35.01
N THR A 107 8.01 7.28 -34.56
CA THR A 107 7.53 5.93 -34.21
C THR A 107 6.61 5.38 -35.31
N HIS A 108 6.60 6.00 -36.50
CA HIS A 108 5.90 5.44 -37.64
C HIS A 108 6.53 4.09 -37.99
N ALA A 109 5.79 3.01 -37.71
CA ALA A 109 6.23 1.63 -37.95
C ALA A 109 6.68 1.36 -39.40
N SER A 110 6.23 2.18 -40.35
CA SER A 110 6.66 2.13 -41.76
C SER A 110 8.07 2.66 -42.03
N ARG A 111 8.74 3.24 -41.03
CA ARG A 111 10.11 3.81 -41.12
C ARG A 111 11.09 3.20 -40.12
N LEU A 112 10.61 2.32 -39.25
CA LEU A 112 11.45 1.50 -38.41
C LEU A 112 11.92 0.33 -39.28
N ASP A 113 13.13 0.44 -39.82
CA ASP A 113 13.84 -0.72 -40.32
C ASP A 113 14.05 -1.63 -39.12
N GLU A 114 13.20 -2.66 -38.97
CA GLU A 114 13.44 -3.70 -37.98
C GLU A 114 14.81 -4.30 -38.30
N GLU A 115 15.76 -4.14 -37.38
CA GLU A 115 17.05 -4.85 -37.41
C GLU A 115 16.81 -6.35 -37.22
N PHE A 116 16.28 -7.00 -38.26
CA PHE A 116 16.34 -8.44 -38.49
C PHE A 116 17.22 -8.71 -39.73
N ALA A 117 18.34 -7.99 -39.84
CA ALA A 117 19.43 -8.28 -40.78
C ALA A 117 20.52 -9.12 -40.09
#